data_AF-A0A068YA32-F1
#
_entry.id   AF-A0A068YA32-F1
#
_cell.length_a   1.000
_cell.length_b   1.000
_cell.length_c   1.000
_cell.angle_alpha   90.00
_cell.angle_beta   90.00
_cell.angle_gamma   90.00
#
_symmetry.space_group_name_H-M   'P 1'
#
loop_
_entity.id
_entity.type
_entity.pdbx_description
1 polymer ?
#
loop_
_entity_poly.entity_id
_entity_poly.type
_entity_poly.pdbx_seq_one_letter_code
_entity_poly.pdbx_strand_id
1 'polypeptide(L)'
;MITVTAEDGEPVRVVLLIPDLAVPYKLFSGSSVKGKFIQSGSGDASSFISTVSLPSADLAIHLSDWSLDVECRLKKGDQDLKYKCRQFPGQIVPSEAKYEVLKGKVILKLPKADPSQCWAGELAANGLDQSFSS
;
A
#
# COMPACT_ATOMS: atom_id res chain seq x y z
N MET A 1 0.87 12.09 5.34
CA MET A 1 -0.01 11.57 6.40
C MET A 1 -0.56 10.22 5.95
N ILE A 2 -0.66 9.26 6.87
CA ILE A 2 -1.01 7.86 6.59
C ILE A 2 -2.22 7.51 7.45
N THR A 3 -3.18 6.81 6.86
CA THR A 3 -4.39 6.36 7.57
C THR A 3 -4.58 4.88 7.33
N VAL A 4 -4.83 4.14 8.41
CA VAL A 4 -5.08 2.71 8.39
C VAL A 4 -6.47 2.49 8.96
N THR A 5 -7.31 1.77 8.23
CA THR A 5 -8.65 1.41 8.66
C THR A 5 -8.80 -0.09 8.53
N ALA A 6 -9.18 -0.75 9.62
CA ALA A 6 -9.53 -2.16 9.62
C ALA A 6 -10.90 -2.32 10.28
N GLU A 7 -11.74 -3.14 9.66
CA GLU A 7 -13.02 -3.59 10.19
C GLU A 7 -12.98 -5.13 10.26
N ASP A 8 -13.88 -5.70 11.05
CA ASP A 8 -13.93 -7.15 11.24
C ASP A 8 -14.53 -7.82 9.99
N GLY A 9 -13.93 -8.92 9.55
CA GLY A 9 -14.31 -9.58 8.29
C GLY A 9 -13.90 -8.86 7.00
N GLU A 10 -13.44 -7.61 7.08
CA GLU A 10 -13.06 -6.81 5.91
C GLU A 10 -11.55 -6.75 5.68
N PRO A 11 -11.11 -6.57 4.41
CA PRO A 11 -9.72 -6.27 4.10
C PRO A 11 -9.23 -5.01 4.81
N VAL A 12 -7.99 -5.05 5.27
CA VAL A 12 -7.33 -3.89 5.87
C VAL A 12 -7.05 -2.89 4.77
N ARG A 13 -7.40 -1.62 5.03
CA ARG A 13 -7.22 -0.55 4.08
C ARG A 13 -6.17 0.43 4.58
N VAL A 14 -5.07 0.54 3.82
CA VAL A 14 -3.98 1.49 4.09
C VAL A 14 -4.05 2.60 3.06
N VAL A 15 -4.06 3.86 3.51
CA VAL A 15 -4.12 5.04 2.65
C VAL A 15 -2.90 5.91 2.92
N LEU A 16 -2.07 6.06 1.90
CA LEU A 16 -0.91 6.94 1.90
C LEU A 16 -1.26 8.22 1.16
N LEU A 17 -1.17 9.37 1.83
CA LEU A 17 -1.36 10.68 1.20
C LEU A 17 -0.02 11.18 0.65
N ILE A 18 0.06 11.29 -0.68
CA ILE A 18 1.20 11.79 -1.46
C ILE A 18 0.65 12.91 -2.37
N PRO A 19 0.59 14.16 -1.89
CA PRO A 19 -0.12 15.25 -2.58
C PRO A 19 0.31 15.48 -4.03
N ASP A 20 1.61 15.32 -4.32
CA ASP A 20 2.18 15.54 -5.65
C ASP A 20 2.03 14.35 -6.61
N LEU A 21 1.29 13.31 -6.20
CA LEU A 21 1.02 12.14 -7.03
C LEU A 21 -0.14 12.41 -7.99
N ALA A 22 0.20 12.64 -9.26
CA ALA A 22 -0.72 12.87 -10.35
C ALA A 22 -0.87 11.61 -11.23
N VAL A 23 -2.11 11.29 -11.56
CA VAL A 23 -2.47 10.22 -12.49
C VAL A 23 -2.97 10.81 -13.81
N PRO A 24 -2.66 10.20 -14.97
CA PRO A 24 -3.07 10.74 -16.27
C PRO A 24 -4.60 10.88 -16.37
N TYR A 25 -5.11 12.06 -16.79
CA TYR A 25 -6.55 12.30 -16.94
C TYR A 25 -7.17 11.43 -18.06
N LYS A 26 -8.23 10.66 -17.80
CA LYS A 26 -9.05 9.98 -18.82
C LYS A 26 -10.39 10.68 -18.95
N LEU A 27 -10.74 11.09 -20.17
CA LEU A 27 -11.84 12.01 -20.49
C LEU A 27 -13.26 11.56 -20.09
N PHE A 28 -13.49 10.30 -19.70
CA PHE A 28 -14.85 9.76 -19.48
C PHE A 28 -15.04 8.93 -18.21
N SER A 29 -14.01 8.81 -17.37
CA SER A 29 -14.04 8.08 -16.10
C SER A 29 -12.89 8.63 -15.30
N GLY A 30 -13.17 9.24 -14.14
CA GLY A 30 -12.15 9.85 -13.29
C GLY A 30 -10.87 9.00 -13.19
N SER A 31 -9.72 9.65 -13.24
CA SER A 31 -8.45 8.94 -13.37
C SER A 31 -8.03 8.23 -12.10
N SER A 32 -7.97 6.92 -12.19
CA SER A 32 -7.34 6.04 -11.21
C SER A 32 -6.41 5.06 -11.92
N VAL A 33 -5.28 4.72 -11.31
CA VAL A 33 -4.46 3.59 -11.72
C VAL A 33 -4.68 2.47 -10.72
N LYS A 34 -5.09 1.29 -11.18
CA LYS A 34 -5.35 0.12 -10.33
C LYS A 34 -4.44 -1.02 -10.73
N GLY A 35 -4.02 -1.82 -9.75
CA GLY A 35 -3.23 -3.00 -10.03
C GLY A 35 -3.29 -4.04 -8.93
N LYS A 36 -2.61 -5.15 -9.22
CA LYS A 36 -2.40 -6.29 -8.33
C LYS A 36 -0.90 -6.47 -8.11
N PHE A 37 -0.55 -7.38 -7.21
CA PHE A 37 0.83 -7.72 -6.92
C PHE A 37 1.21 -9.02 -7.62
N ILE A 38 2.47 -9.09 -8.04
CA ILE A 38 3.05 -10.29 -8.66
C ILE A 38 4.09 -10.83 -7.68
N GLN A 39 4.09 -12.14 -7.49
CA GLN A 39 5.10 -12.80 -6.68
C GLN A 39 6.49 -12.54 -7.27
N SER A 40 7.43 -12.13 -6.43
CA SER A 40 8.81 -11.83 -6.77
C SER A 40 9.72 -12.76 -5.99
N GLY A 41 10.62 -13.45 -6.71
CA GLY A 41 11.57 -14.41 -6.14
C GLY A 41 11.09 -15.87 -6.16
N SER A 42 12.03 -16.79 -5.95
CA SER A 42 11.83 -18.25 -6.00
C SER A 42 12.30 -18.95 -4.71
N GLY A 43 11.99 -18.39 -3.53
CA GLY A 43 12.45 -18.89 -2.23
C GLY A 43 11.36 -18.95 -1.15
N ASP A 44 11.75 -19.35 0.06
CA ASP A 44 10.84 -19.69 1.18
C ASP A 44 10.01 -18.52 1.74
N ALA A 45 10.43 -17.28 1.48
CA ALA A 45 9.67 -16.07 1.82
C ALA A 45 9.05 -15.48 0.56
N SER A 46 7.74 -15.63 0.42
CA SER A 46 7.00 -15.06 -0.70
C SER A 46 6.97 -13.53 -0.59
N SER A 47 7.72 -12.86 -1.45
CA SER A 47 7.64 -11.41 -1.62
C SER A 47 6.77 -11.10 -2.83
N PHE A 48 6.06 -9.98 -2.78
CA PHE A 48 5.14 -9.54 -3.81
C PHE A 48 5.41 -8.09 -4.14
N ILE A 49 5.46 -7.75 -5.43
CA ILE A 49 5.80 -6.40 -5.87
C ILE A 49 4.77 -5.88 -6.86
N SER A 50 4.52 -4.57 -6.80
CA SER A 50 3.95 -3.82 -7.90
C SER A 50 4.74 -2.53 -8.13
N THR A 51 5.11 -2.29 -9.38
CA THR A 51 5.78 -1.06 -9.80
C THR A 51 4.90 -0.30 -10.79
N VAL A 52 4.84 1.02 -10.60
CA VAL A 52 4.01 1.91 -11.42
C VAL A 52 4.78 3.17 -11.74
N SER A 53 5.00 3.41 -13.03
CA SER A 53 5.50 4.70 -13.51
C SER A 53 4.33 5.61 -13.86
N LEU A 54 4.22 6.71 -13.14
CA LEU A 54 3.26 7.79 -13.36
C LEU A 54 3.98 9.01 -13.98
N PRO A 55 3.24 9.96 -14.57
CA PRO A 55 3.86 11.20 -15.06
C PRO A 55 4.57 12.00 -13.98
N SER A 56 4.09 11.96 -12.73
CA SER A 56 4.66 12.73 -11.62
C SER A 56 5.61 11.95 -10.72
N ALA A 57 5.64 10.62 -10.79
CA ALA A 57 6.40 9.80 -9.87
C ALA A 57 6.64 8.39 -10.41
N ASP A 58 7.62 7.68 -9.85
CA ASP A 58 7.73 6.24 -9.92
C ASP A 58 7.41 5.66 -8.54
N LEU A 59 6.51 4.68 -8.49
CA LEU A 59 6.00 4.06 -7.27
C LEU A 59 6.36 2.58 -7.26
N ALA A 60 6.95 2.11 -6.18
CA ALA A 60 7.18 0.69 -5.90
C ALA A 60 6.49 0.33 -4.58
N ILE A 61 5.73 -0.76 -4.61
CA ILE A 61 4.99 -1.27 -3.46
C ILE A 61 5.42 -2.72 -3.28
N HIS A 62 6.06 -3.01 -2.14
CA HIS A 62 6.48 -4.34 -1.75
C HIS A 62 5.57 -4.84 -0.63
N LEU A 63 5.13 -6.08 -0.76
CA LEU A 63 4.35 -6.79 0.23
C LEU A 63 5.04 -8.10 0.57
N SER A 64 4.95 -8.46 1.84
CA SER A 64 5.04 -9.84 2.29
C SER A 64 3.74 -10.19 3.01
N ASP A 65 3.64 -11.41 3.52
CA ASP A 65 2.52 -11.82 4.35
C ASP A 65 2.37 -10.98 5.63
N TRP A 66 3.43 -10.26 6.04
CA TRP A 66 3.49 -9.55 7.33
C TRP A 66 3.88 -8.08 7.24
N SER A 67 4.32 -7.59 6.08
CA SER A 67 4.92 -6.26 5.97
C SER A 67 4.56 -5.55 4.68
N LEU A 68 4.73 -4.23 4.71
CA LEU A 68 4.51 -3.35 3.57
C LEU A 68 5.64 -2.33 3.49
N ASP A 69 6.23 -2.20 2.31
CA ASP A 69 7.16 -1.14 1.97
C ASP A 69 6.64 -0.38 0.75
N VAL A 70 6.59 0.95 0.84
CA VAL A 70 6.20 1.82 -0.26
C VAL A 70 7.29 2.83 -0.48
N GLU A 71 7.87 2.78 -1.67
CA GLU A 71 8.82 3.77 -2.15
C GLU A 71 8.17 4.58 -3.26
N CYS A 72 8.18 5.91 -3.11
CA CYS A 72 7.68 6.83 -4.11
C CYS A 72 8.73 7.88 -4.41
N ARG A 73 9.24 7.84 -5.64
CA ARG A 73 10.19 8.82 -6.16
C ARG A 73 9.45 9.82 -7.02
N LEU A 74 9.29 11.04 -6.52
CA LEU A 74 8.67 12.12 -7.29
C LEU A 74 9.62 12.55 -8.42
N LYS A 75 9.08 12.75 -9.62
CA LYS A 75 9.84 13.22 -10.79
C LYS A 75 10.14 14.72 -10.73
N LYS A 76 9.42 15.44 -9.87
CA LYS A 76 9.66 16.84 -9.52
C LYS A 76 9.83 16.92 -8.01
N GLY A 77 11.00 17.37 -7.56
CA GLY A 77 11.40 17.41 -6.16
C GLY A 77 12.62 16.52 -5.89
N ASP A 78 13.32 16.81 -4.80
CA ASP A 78 14.54 16.09 -4.41
C ASP A 78 14.29 15.03 -3.33
N GLN A 79 13.02 14.75 -2.99
CA GLN A 79 12.67 13.86 -1.89
C GLN A 79 12.03 12.56 -2.38
N ASP A 80 12.68 11.45 -2.01
CA ASP A 80 12.12 10.11 -2.11
C ASP A 80 11.30 9.85 -0.85
N LEU A 81 10.02 9.53 -1.01
CA LEU A 81 9.15 9.17 0.08
C LEU A 81 9.26 7.67 0.32
N LYS A 82 9.65 7.28 1.54
CA LYS A 82 9.63 5.88 1.95
C LYS A 82 8.71 5.68 3.14
N TYR A 83 7.81 4.73 3.00
CA TYR A 83 6.94 4.27 4.07
C TYR A 83 7.12 2.79 4.28
N LYS A 84 7.36 2.41 5.53
CA LYS A 84 7.49 1.00 5.90
C LYS A 84 6.60 0.67 7.07
N CYS A 85 5.73 -0.30 6.89
CA CYS A 85 5.09 -1.05 7.97
C CYS A 85 5.88 -2.35 8.15
N ARG A 86 6.60 -2.47 9.27
CA ARG A 86 7.50 -3.60 9.52
C ARG A 86 6.75 -4.88 9.81
N GLN A 87 5.65 -4.78 10.54
CA GLN A 87 4.88 -5.91 11.03
C GLN A 87 3.40 -5.54 11.14
N PHE A 88 2.56 -6.29 10.44
CA PHE A 88 1.11 -6.27 10.62
C PHE A 88 0.71 -7.07 11.87
N PRO A 89 -0.45 -6.75 12.48
CA PRO A 89 -1.05 -7.54 13.56
C PRO A 89 -1.24 -9.03 13.22
N GLY A 90 -1.50 -9.34 11.94
CA GLY A 90 -1.71 -10.69 11.44
C GLY A 90 -1.23 -10.84 10.00
N GLN A 91 -1.29 -12.07 9.48
CA GLN A 91 -0.94 -12.33 8.08
C GLN A 91 -1.98 -11.73 7.14
N ILE A 92 -1.50 -11.23 6.01
CA ILE A 92 -2.32 -10.87 4.84
C ILE A 92 -2.16 -11.93 3.73
N VAL A 93 -2.95 -11.81 2.67
CA VAL A 93 -2.82 -12.60 1.44
C VAL A 93 -2.37 -11.67 0.30
N PRO A 94 -1.04 -11.50 0.07
CA PRO A 94 -0.55 -10.52 -0.89
C PRO A 94 -0.97 -10.78 -2.35
N SER A 95 -1.18 -12.05 -2.72
CA SER A 95 -1.65 -12.44 -4.06
C SER A 95 -3.06 -11.94 -4.40
N GLU A 96 -3.88 -11.70 -3.36
CA GLU A 96 -5.24 -11.16 -3.49
C GLU A 96 -5.30 -9.65 -3.25
N ALA A 97 -4.21 -9.07 -2.74
CA ALA A 97 -4.12 -7.64 -2.46
C ALA A 97 -4.21 -6.81 -3.75
N LYS A 98 -4.73 -5.59 -3.58
CA LYS A 98 -4.95 -4.63 -4.67
C LYS A 98 -4.52 -3.25 -4.23
N TYR A 99 -4.11 -2.43 -5.20
CA TYR A 99 -3.89 -1.01 -4.97
C TYR A 99 -4.65 -0.16 -5.98
N GLU A 100 -4.90 1.08 -5.58
CA GLU A 100 -5.46 2.14 -6.40
C GLU A 100 -4.72 3.44 -6.11
N VAL A 101 -4.19 4.06 -7.16
CA VAL A 101 -3.66 5.42 -7.11
C VAL A 101 -4.72 6.37 -7.63
N LEU A 102 -5.17 7.29 -6.79
CA LEU A 102 -6.25 8.22 -7.10
C LEU A 102 -6.09 9.52 -6.31
N LYS A 103 -6.07 10.66 -7.00
CA LYS A 103 -6.11 12.02 -6.42
C LYS A 103 -5.08 12.25 -5.29
N GLY A 104 -3.79 12.02 -5.55
CA GLY A 104 -2.75 12.21 -4.53
C GLY A 104 -2.74 11.16 -3.43
N LYS A 105 -3.38 9.99 -3.64
CA LYS A 105 -3.46 8.91 -2.67
C LYS A 105 -3.05 7.59 -3.29
N VAL A 106 -2.31 6.80 -2.51
CA VAL A 106 -2.16 5.35 -2.75
C VAL A 106 -3.05 4.64 -1.75
N ILE A 107 -4.04 3.90 -2.25
CA ILE A 107 -5.01 3.15 -1.46
C ILE A 107 -4.71 1.68 -1.65
N LEU A 108 -4.35 1.00 -0.58
CA LEU A 108 -4.10 -0.44 -0.54
C LEU A 108 -5.30 -1.14 0.10
N LYS A 109 -5.70 -2.27 -0.47
CA LYS A 109 -6.66 -3.21 0.12
C LYS A 109 -5.93 -4.54 0.33
N LEU A 110 -5.77 -4.92 1.59
CA LEU A 110 -4.97 -6.05 2.04
C LEU A 110 -5.89 -7.08 2.71
N PRO A 111 -6.30 -8.14 2.01
CA PRO A 111 -7.07 -9.22 2.61
C PRO A 111 -6.28 -9.89 3.74
N LYS A 112 -6.92 -10.10 4.89
CA LYS A 112 -6.33 -10.87 6.00
C LYS A 112 -6.33 -12.35 5.62
N ALA A 113 -5.30 -13.09 6.03
CA ALA A 113 -5.25 -14.55 5.83
C ALA A 113 -6.31 -15.26 6.68
N ASP A 114 -6.56 -14.75 7.88
CA ASP A 114 -7.70 -15.14 8.73
C ASP A 114 -8.68 -13.96 8.85
N PRO A 115 -9.81 -13.99 8.11
CA PRO A 115 -10.82 -12.94 8.16
C PRO A 115 -11.46 -12.74 9.54
N SER A 116 -11.38 -13.73 10.43
CA SER A 116 -11.94 -13.67 11.79
C SER A 116 -11.09 -12.81 12.74
N GLN A 117 -9.84 -12.50 12.36
CA GLN A 117 -8.98 -11.65 13.19
C GLN A 117 -9.49 -10.20 13.24
N CYS A 118 -9.74 -9.73 14.45
CA CYS A 118 -10.07 -8.34 14.73
C CYS A 118 -8.78 -7.53 14.86
N TRP A 119 -8.52 -6.66 13.87
CA TRP A 119 -7.39 -5.73 13.91
C TRP A 119 -7.83 -4.33 14.36
N ALA A 120 -9.13 -4.05 14.41
CA ALA A 120 -9.65 -2.72 14.72
C ALA A 120 -9.21 -2.25 16.12
N GLY A 121 -9.35 -3.12 17.13
CA GLY A 121 -8.93 -2.82 18.50
C GLY A 121 -7.41 -2.63 18.63
N GLU A 122 -6.63 -3.50 18.00
CA GLU A 122 -5.16 -3.44 18.07
C GLU A 122 -4.61 -2.20 17.35
N LEU A 123 -5.11 -1.89 16.14
CA LEU A 123 -4.71 -0.71 15.40
C LEU A 123 -5.18 0.59 16.05
N ALA A 124 -6.33 0.59 16.74
CA ALA A 124 -6.78 1.74 17.52
C ALA A 124 -5.88 2.01 18.74
N ALA A 125 -5.37 0.95 19.38
CA ALA A 125 -4.50 1.06 20.54
C ALA A 125 -3.04 1.41 20.17
N ASN A 126 -2.50 0.73 19.15
CA ASN A 126 -1.05 0.71 18.87
C ASN A 126 -0.67 1.33 17.52
N GLY A 127 -1.63 1.54 16.61
CA GLY A 127 -1.34 1.88 15.22
C GLY A 127 -0.60 0.75 14.48
N LEU A 128 0.02 1.08 13.35
CA LEU A 128 0.97 0.18 12.67
C LEU A 128 2.39 0.45 13.17
N ASP A 129 3.22 -0.61 13.27
CA ASP A 129 4.67 -0.47 13.45
C ASP A 129 5.28 0.13 12.18
N GLN A 130 5.30 1.47 12.14
CA GLN A 130 5.63 2.24 10.96
C GLN A 130 6.87 3.10 11.15
N SER A 131 7.69 3.15 10.11
CA SER A 131 8.76 4.14 9.97
C SER A 131 8.55 4.97 8.70
N PHE A 132 8.75 6.27 8.83
CA PHE A 132 8.65 7.24 7.74
C PHE A 132 9.98 7.97 7.61
N SER A 133 10.51 8.05 6.39
CA SER A 133 11.64 8.91 6.06
C SER A 133 11.29 9.71 4.80
N SER A 134 11.50 11.02 4.89
CA SER A 134 11.38 12.01 3.81
C SER A 134 12.68 12.76 3.62
#